data_AF-N0DW56-F1
#
_entry.id   AF-N0DW56-F1
#
_cell.length_a   1.000
_cell.length_b   1.000
_cell.length_c   1.000
_cell.angle_alpha   90.00
_cell.angle_beta   90.00
_cell.angle_gamma   90.00
#
_symmetry.space_group_name_H-M   'P 1'
#
loop_
_entity.id
_entity.type
_entity.pdbx_description
1 polymer ?
#
loop_
_entity_poly.entity_id
_entity_poly.type
_entity_poly.pdbx_seq_one_letter_code
_entity_poly.pdbx_strand_id
1 'polypeptide(L)' 'KAQPPYQPEDGFCCVISMYDGVVLYTTPSLTSVLGFPKDMWLGRSFIDFVHPKDRET' A
#
# COMPACT_ATOMS: atom_id res chain seq x y z
N LYS A 1 -6.38 -29.43 16.54
CA LYS A 1 -5.14 -28.61 16.67
C LYS A 1 -5.58 -27.15 16.66
N ALA A 2 -5.21 -26.37 17.69
CA ALA A 2 -5.49 -24.95 17.70
C ALA A 2 -4.83 -24.32 16.48
N GLN A 3 -5.60 -23.63 15.65
CA GLN A 3 -5.04 -22.75 14.64
C GLN A 3 -4.21 -21.69 15.39
N PRO A 4 -2.99 -21.36 14.94
CA PRO A 4 -2.28 -20.23 15.51
C PRO A 4 -3.18 -18.99 15.42
N PRO A 5 -3.11 -18.04 16.38
CA PRO A 5 -3.83 -16.79 16.24
C PRO A 5 -3.50 -16.21 14.87
N TYR A 6 -4.54 -15.84 14.11
CA TYR A 6 -4.39 -15.05 12.90
C TYR A 6 -3.71 -13.75 13.32
N GLN A 7 -2.38 -13.75 13.23
CA GLN A 7 -1.60 -12.53 13.29
C GLN A 7 -1.88 -11.87 11.94
N PRO A 8 -2.61 -10.75 11.87
CA PRO A 8 -2.70 -10.00 10.63
C PRO A 8 -1.26 -9.60 10.31
N GLU A 9 -0.66 -10.34 9.40
CA GLU A 9 0.53 -9.94 8.66
C GLU A 9 0.49 -8.43 8.45
N ASP A 10 1.47 -7.71 9.03
CA ASP A 10 1.59 -6.24 9.09
C ASP A 10 1.84 -5.62 7.70
N GLY A 11 0.99 -5.99 6.74
CA GLY A 11 1.03 -5.59 5.37
C GLY A 11 -0.18 -4.73 5.02
N PHE A 12 0.00 -3.95 3.98
CA PHE A 12 -1.09 -3.27 3.31
C PHE A 12 -1.12 -3.73 1.85
N CYS A 13 -2.30 -3.69 1.26
CA CYS A 13 -2.46 -3.93 -0.17
C CYS A 13 -2.92 -2.64 -0.82
N CYS A 14 -2.49 -2.40 -2.06
CA CYS A 14 -2.99 -1.34 -2.90
C CYS A 14 -3.33 -1.88 -4.30
N VAL A 15 -4.27 -1.24 -4.96
CA VAL A 15 -4.65 -1.52 -6.35
C VAL A 15 -4.19 -0.34 -7.19
N ILE A 16 -3.45 -0.63 -8.25
CA ILE A 16 -2.87 0.38 -9.13
C ILE A 16 -3.48 0.22 -10.51
N SER A 17 -3.87 1.33 -11.12
CA SER A 17 -4.25 1.37 -12.53
C SER A 17 -3.01 1.23 -13.40
N MET A 18 -2.98 0.22 -14.27
CA MET A 18 -1.84 0.04 -15.20
C MET A 18 -1.85 1.03 -16.38
N TYR A 19 -2.91 1.82 -16.53
CA TYR A 19 -3.01 2.81 -17.61
C TYR A 19 -2.20 4.08 -17.29
N ASP A 20 -2.32 4.59 -16.07
CA ASP A 20 -1.76 5.87 -15.60
C ASP A 20 -0.92 5.74 -14.32
N GLY A 21 -0.82 4.53 -13.75
CA GLY A 21 0.01 4.25 -12.57
C GLY A 21 -0.55 4.82 -11.26
N VAL A 22 -1.83 5.26 -11.25
CA VAL A 22 -2.45 5.86 -10.07
C VAL A 22 -2.99 4.81 -9.12
N VAL A 23 -2.95 5.11 -7.83
CA VAL A 23 -3.52 4.27 -6.78
C VAL A 23 -5.04 4.44 -6.78
N LEU A 24 -5.75 3.33 -7.05
CA LEU A 24 -7.22 3.27 -7.08
C LEU A 24 -7.81 2.88 -5.72
N TYR A 25 -7.06 2.08 -4.95
CA TYR A 25 -7.54 1.58 -3.67
C TYR A 25 -6.37 1.22 -2.74
N THR A 26 -6.57 1.35 -1.43
CA THR A 26 -5.65 0.92 -0.37
C THR A 26 -6.43 0.30 0.78
N THR A 27 -5.87 -0.72 1.42
CA THR A 27 -6.45 -1.28 2.65
C THR A 27 -6.36 -0.29 3.83
N PRO A 28 -7.28 -0.35 4.81
CA PRO A 28 -7.20 0.47 6.02
C PRO A 28 -5.92 0.24 6.85
N SER A 29 -5.31 -0.94 6.71
CA SER A 29 -4.05 -1.28 7.38
C SER A 29 -2.86 -0.41 6.93
N LEU A 30 -2.95 0.28 5.79
CA LEU A 30 -1.94 1.25 5.33
C LEU A 30 -1.57 2.26 6.41
N THR A 31 -2.57 2.79 7.13
CA THR A 31 -2.34 3.80 8.17
C THR A 31 -1.62 3.23 9.38
N SER A 32 -1.86 1.97 9.73
CA SER A 32 -1.13 1.29 10.81
C SER A 32 0.31 0.94 10.41
N VAL A 33 0.53 0.56 9.15
CA VAL A 33 1.84 0.08 8.66
C VAL A 33 2.77 1.24 8.29
N LEU A 34 2.27 2.22 7.53
CA LEU A 34 3.08 3.33 7.00
C LEU A 34 2.83 4.66 7.73
N GLY A 35 1.80 4.77 8.57
CA GLY A 35 1.46 6.01 9.27
C GLY A 35 0.77 7.07 8.39
N PHE A 36 0.49 6.78 7.11
CA PHE A 36 -0.18 7.70 6.21
C PHE A 36 -1.70 7.48 6.15
N PRO A 37 -2.50 8.56 6.03
CA PRO A 37 -3.92 8.42 5.79
C PRO A 37 -4.17 7.82 4.40
N LYS A 38 -5.09 6.85 4.32
CA LYS A 38 -5.45 6.14 3.07
C LYS A 38 -5.80 7.10 1.92
N ASP A 39 -6.49 8.20 2.22
CA ASP A 39 -6.99 9.14 1.23
C ASP A 39 -5.87 9.97 0.59
N MET A 40 -4.68 9.99 1.18
CA MET A 40 -3.51 10.66 0.61
C MET A 40 -2.97 9.93 -0.63
N TRP A 41 -3.10 8.61 -0.68
CA TRP A 41 -2.56 7.79 -1.76
C TRP A 41 -3.51 7.76 -2.96
N LEU A 42 -4.82 7.83 -2.72
CA LEU A 42 -5.84 7.77 -3.77
C LEU A 42 -5.63 8.87 -4.82
N GLY A 43 -5.57 8.47 -6.09
CA GLY A 43 -5.38 9.38 -7.22
C GLY A 43 -3.95 9.93 -7.41
N ARG A 44 -2.98 9.48 -6.61
CA ARG A 44 -1.56 9.79 -6.81
C ARG A 44 -0.82 8.65 -7.50
N SER A 45 0.31 8.96 -8.11
CA SER A 45 1.18 7.93 -8.69
C SER A 45 1.81 7.09 -7.56
N PHE A 46 1.76 5.77 -7.69
CA PHE A 46 2.35 4.88 -6.69
C PHE A 46 3.87 5.11 -6.53
N ILE A 47 4.56 5.45 -7.63
CA ILE A 47 6.01 5.59 -7.65
C ILE A 47 6.51 6.83 -6.89
N ASP A 48 5.63 7.81 -6.62
CA ASP A 48 5.94 8.97 -5.79
C ASP A 48 6.29 8.56 -4.35
N PHE A 49 5.70 7.45 -3.87
CA PHE A 49 5.94 6.89 -2.54
C PHE A 49 7.11 5.90 -2.49
N VAL A 50 7.63 5.49 -3.66
CA VAL A 50 8.82 4.64 -3.76
C VAL A 50 10.05 5.52 -3.69
N HIS A 51 11.02 5.13 -2.86
CA HIS A 51 12.28 5.85 -2.72
C HIS A 51 13.01 5.92 -4.09
N PRO A 52 13.59 7.05 -4.50
CA PRO A 52 14.14 7.23 -5.85
C PRO A 52 15.16 6.17 -6.29
N LYS A 53 15.95 5.64 -5.35
CA LYS A 53 16.93 4.57 -5.62
C LYS A 53 16.30 3.25 -6.04
N ASP A 54 15.04 3.01 -5.67
CA ASP A 54 14.35 1.75 -5.90
C ASP A 54 13.38 1.84 -7.10
N ARG A 55 13.40 2.95 -7.86
CA ARG A 55 12.52 3.17 -9.03
C ARG A 55 13.08 2.58 -10.33
N GLU A 56 14.40 2.40 -10.41
CA GLU A 56 15.11 1.97 -11.63
C GLU A 56 15.51 0.48 -11.62
N THR A 57 14.91 -0.34 -10.75
CA THR A 57 15.13 -1.80 -10.73
C THR A 57 14.10 -2.52 -11.59
#